data_AF-A0A2H6LHK5-F1
#
_entry.id   AF-A0A2H6LHK5-F1
#
_cell.length_a   1.000
_cell.length_b   1.000
_cell.length_c   1.000
_cell.angle_alpha   90.00
_cell.angle_beta   90.00
_cell.angle_gamma   90.00
#
_symmetry.space_group_name_H-M   'P 1'
#
loop_
_entity.id
_entity.type
_entity.pdbx_description
1 polymer ?
#
loop_
_entity_poly.entity_id
_entity_poly.type
_entity_poly.pdbx_seq_one_letter_code
_entity_poly.pdbx_strand_id
1 'polypeptide(L)'
;MLLLTLIFGLVLSVDGNSSLAADTSFNQPQVVQPPVTGLVSTLSDEVKELPSDLIRWSTYWQMCWEPYPDAKEYELQTVLVEGKSPKLKRQSDRCFRIQAASNENQKSQGLLNRELILLMHKIQLGYRVRAVLDNNRVSEWSEVMAVGATHVAESNGQLSHI
;
A
#
# COMPACT_ATOMS: atom_id res chain seq x y z
N MET A 1 -13.17 18.46 -74.68
CA MET A 1 -11.92 19.00 -74.13
C MET A 1 -12.28 20.21 -73.26
N LEU A 2 -12.22 20.08 -71.93
CA LEU A 2 -12.07 21.15 -70.91
C LEU A 2 -12.18 20.48 -69.52
N LEU A 3 -11.06 19.98 -68.99
CA LEU A 3 -10.37 20.46 -67.79
C LEU A 3 -11.25 20.61 -66.52
N LEU A 4 -11.26 19.55 -65.71
CA LEU A 4 -11.55 19.61 -64.27
C LEU A 4 -10.32 20.16 -63.54
N THR A 5 -10.45 21.30 -62.87
CA THR A 5 -9.46 21.79 -61.91
C THR A 5 -10.05 21.76 -60.50
N LEU A 6 -9.40 20.97 -59.66
CA LEU A 6 -9.60 20.83 -58.22
C LEU A 6 -8.47 21.62 -57.56
N ILE A 7 -8.74 22.68 -56.77
CA ILE A 7 -7.79 23.11 -55.73
C ILE A 7 -8.56 23.63 -54.49
N PHE A 8 -8.46 22.78 -53.47
CA PHE A 8 -8.44 23.01 -52.02
C PHE A 8 -8.65 24.44 -51.50
N GLY A 9 -9.70 24.59 -50.67
CA GLY A 9 -9.86 25.71 -49.75
C GLY A 9 -8.92 25.60 -48.57
N LEU A 10 -8.32 26.73 -48.18
CA LEU A 10 -7.56 26.87 -46.94
C LEU A 10 -8.01 28.17 -46.28
N VAL A 11 -8.88 28.03 -45.29
CA VAL A 11 -9.26 29.10 -44.36
C VAL A 11 -9.28 28.48 -42.96
N LEU A 12 -9.03 29.35 -41.97
CA LEU A 12 -9.13 29.23 -40.52
C LEU A 12 -7.75 29.19 -39.86
N SER A 13 -7.17 30.36 -39.61
CA SER A 13 -7.44 31.24 -38.44
C SER A 13 -6.58 30.79 -37.27
N VAL A 14 -5.54 31.59 -37.01
CA VAL A 14 -4.75 31.59 -35.79
C VAL A 14 -5.59 32.28 -34.73
N ASP A 15 -6.31 31.50 -33.93
CA ASP A 15 -6.83 31.99 -32.65
C ASP A 15 -5.89 31.50 -31.55
N GLY A 16 -5.14 32.46 -31.01
CA GLY A 16 -4.23 32.27 -29.90
C GLY A 16 -4.98 31.76 -28.69
N ASN A 17 -4.91 30.46 -28.46
CA ASN A 17 -5.32 29.87 -27.21
C ASN A 17 -4.21 30.12 -26.19
N SER A 18 -4.24 31.29 -25.55
CA SER A 18 -3.54 31.54 -24.29
C SER A 18 -4.10 30.57 -23.25
N SER A 19 -3.57 29.36 -23.25
CA SER A 19 -3.75 28.41 -22.17
C SER A 19 -3.10 29.04 -20.94
N LEU A 20 -3.92 29.67 -20.12
CA LEU A 20 -3.63 29.88 -18.72
C LEU A 20 -3.41 28.48 -18.14
N ALA A 21 -2.15 28.05 -18.09
CA ALA A 21 -1.75 26.93 -17.28
C ALA A 21 -2.21 27.28 -15.86
N ALA A 22 -3.31 26.66 -15.43
CA ALA A 22 -3.75 26.72 -14.06
C ALA A 22 -2.58 26.19 -13.22
N ASP A 23 -1.93 27.12 -12.52
CA ASP A 23 -0.88 26.86 -11.54
C ASP A 23 -1.46 25.89 -10.51
N THR A 24 -1.19 24.61 -10.70
CA THR A 24 -1.66 23.49 -9.86
C THR A 24 -0.62 23.12 -8.80
N SER A 25 0.28 24.04 -8.50
CA SER A 25 0.94 24.06 -7.20
C SER A 25 -0.11 24.46 -6.14
N PHE A 26 0.14 24.15 -4.86
CA PHE A 26 -0.66 24.57 -3.69
C PHE A 26 -1.87 23.70 -3.29
N ASN A 27 -1.62 22.41 -3.02
CA ASN A 27 -1.91 21.88 -1.67
C ASN A 27 -1.19 20.55 -1.36
N GLN A 28 0.01 20.32 -1.92
CA GLN A 28 0.77 19.11 -1.57
C GLN A 28 1.18 19.18 -0.10
N PRO A 29 0.99 18.09 0.68
CA PRO A 29 1.37 18.09 2.08
C PRO A 29 2.87 18.34 2.24
N GLN A 30 3.24 19.13 3.24
CA GLN A 30 4.64 19.29 3.61
C GLN A 30 5.13 18.01 4.27
N VAL A 31 6.17 17.39 3.69
CA VAL A 31 6.81 16.18 4.22
C VAL A 31 7.81 16.56 5.31
N VAL A 32 7.78 15.85 6.45
CA VAL A 32 8.69 16.07 7.58
C VAL A 32 9.34 14.76 8.05
N GLN A 33 10.50 14.88 8.69
CA GLN A 33 11.20 13.76 9.33
C GLN A 33 10.86 13.65 10.81
N PRO A 34 11.07 12.47 11.43
CA PRO A 34 11.49 11.19 10.83
C PRO A 34 10.33 10.44 10.13
N PRO A 35 10.54 9.30 9.45
CA PRO A 35 9.46 8.40 9.09
C PRO A 35 8.85 7.69 10.33
N VAL A 36 7.74 7.00 10.14
CA VAL A 36 7.18 6.08 11.15
C VAL A 36 8.15 4.90 11.37
N THR A 37 8.39 4.55 12.64
CA THR A 37 9.35 3.51 13.08
C THR A 37 8.69 2.36 13.82
N GLY A 38 9.50 1.37 14.21
CA GLY A 38 9.06 0.23 15.00
C GLY A 38 8.06 -0.66 14.27
N LEU A 39 8.18 -0.77 12.95
CA LEU A 39 7.29 -1.61 12.17
C LEU A 39 7.53 -3.09 12.51
N VAL A 40 6.48 -3.76 12.95
CA VAL A 40 6.45 -5.19 13.22
C VAL A 40 5.32 -5.83 12.42
N SER A 41 5.51 -7.08 12.01
CA SER A 41 4.47 -7.82 11.32
C SER A 41 4.32 -9.25 11.83
N THR A 42 3.08 -9.68 11.97
CA THR A 42 2.68 -10.98 12.52
C THR A 42 1.65 -11.66 11.62
N LEU A 43 1.60 -12.98 11.67
CA LEU A 43 0.56 -13.80 11.04
C LEU A 43 -0.33 -14.44 12.10
N SER A 44 -1.63 -14.47 11.85
CA SER A 44 -2.63 -15.10 12.73
C SER A 44 -3.56 -15.96 11.88
N ASP A 45 -3.64 -17.25 12.19
CA ASP A 45 -4.55 -18.16 11.52
C ASP A 45 -5.88 -18.25 12.25
N GLU A 46 -6.96 -18.31 11.48
CA GLU A 46 -8.32 -18.54 11.95
C GLU A 46 -8.87 -19.76 11.19
N VAL A 47 -9.45 -20.71 11.91
CA VAL A 47 -10.01 -21.96 11.34
C VAL A 47 -11.43 -22.13 11.83
N LYS A 48 -12.34 -22.34 10.89
CA LYS A 48 -13.74 -22.66 11.14
C LYS A 48 -14.06 -24.03 10.59
N GLU A 49 -14.53 -24.91 11.45
CA GLU A 49 -15.06 -26.21 11.04
C GLU A 49 -16.36 -26.06 10.27
N LEU A 50 -16.53 -26.89 9.26
CA LEU A 50 -17.71 -26.98 8.41
C LEU A 50 -18.24 -28.42 8.41
N PRO A 51 -19.49 -28.66 7.99
CA PRO A 51 -19.99 -30.01 7.78
C PRO A 51 -19.13 -30.82 6.81
N SER A 52 -19.26 -32.15 6.85
CA SER A 52 -18.56 -33.07 5.94
C SER A 52 -17.03 -33.05 6.07
N ASP A 53 -16.52 -32.91 7.30
CA ASP A 53 -15.08 -32.87 7.62
C ASP A 53 -14.29 -31.82 6.83
N LEU A 54 -14.93 -30.69 6.50
CA LEU A 54 -14.30 -29.55 5.86
C LEU A 54 -13.85 -28.51 6.91
N ILE A 55 -12.84 -27.73 6.54
CA ILE A 55 -12.46 -26.51 7.25
C ILE A 55 -12.40 -25.34 6.27
N ARG A 56 -12.84 -24.18 6.72
CA ARG A 56 -12.52 -22.89 6.11
C ARG A 56 -11.48 -22.21 6.98
N TRP A 57 -10.37 -21.84 6.38
CA TRP A 57 -9.29 -21.18 7.11
C TRP A 57 -8.89 -19.86 6.47
N SER A 58 -8.28 -19.01 7.26
CA SER A 58 -7.77 -17.71 6.85
C SER A 58 -6.52 -17.37 7.64
N THR A 59 -5.52 -16.84 6.95
CA THR A 59 -4.33 -16.25 7.56
C THR A 59 -4.43 -14.74 7.43
N TYR A 60 -4.44 -14.06 8.56
CA TYR A 60 -4.37 -12.61 8.62
C TYR A 60 -2.94 -12.16 8.84
N TRP A 61 -2.51 -11.22 8.01
CA TRP A 61 -1.28 -10.48 8.22
C TRP A 61 -1.61 -9.15 8.90
N GLN A 62 -0.89 -8.85 9.97
CA GLN A 62 -1.04 -7.62 10.71
C GLN A 62 0.30 -6.92 10.83
N MET A 63 0.35 -5.65 10.41
CA MET A 63 1.50 -4.77 10.59
C MET A 63 1.14 -3.72 11.62
N CYS A 64 1.96 -3.58 12.67
CA CYS A 64 1.82 -2.54 13.67
C CYS A 64 3.07 -1.64 13.70
N TRP A 65 2.91 -0.43 14.23
CA TRP A 65 4.01 0.53 14.36
C TRP A 65 3.95 1.32 15.67
N GLU A 66 5.07 1.97 15.99
CA GLU A 66 5.18 2.86 17.16
C GLU A 66 4.31 4.11 16.99
N PRO A 67 3.81 4.71 18.08
CA PRO A 67 3.12 5.99 17.99
C PRO A 67 4.05 7.04 17.41
N TYR A 68 3.56 7.81 16.44
CA TYR A 68 4.27 8.96 15.90
C TYR A 68 3.83 10.24 16.64
N PRO A 69 4.76 11.08 17.15
CA PRO A 69 4.40 12.32 17.85
C PRO A 69 3.46 13.21 17.04
N ASP A 70 2.42 13.71 17.69
CA ASP A 70 1.41 14.63 17.11
C ASP A 70 0.60 14.05 15.92
N ALA A 71 0.72 12.76 15.62
CA ALA A 71 -0.06 12.12 14.57
C ALA A 71 -1.56 12.14 14.90
N LYS A 72 -2.37 12.64 13.98
CA LYS A 72 -3.83 12.56 14.04
C LYS A 72 -4.36 11.25 13.48
N GLU A 73 -3.71 10.78 12.43
CA GLU A 73 -4.03 9.55 11.72
C GLU A 73 -2.78 9.06 10.97
N TYR A 74 -2.92 7.92 10.32
CA TYR A 74 -1.89 7.30 9.50
C TYR A 74 -2.44 7.05 8.10
N GLU A 75 -1.61 7.31 7.10
CA GLU A 75 -1.87 6.93 5.72
C GLU A 75 -1.04 5.71 5.37
N LEU A 76 -1.70 4.69 4.82
CA LEU A 76 -1.08 3.52 4.23
C LEU A 76 -1.15 3.60 2.72
N GLN A 77 -0.05 3.20 2.09
CA GLN A 77 0.02 3.04 0.65
C GLN A 77 0.40 1.61 0.29
N THR A 78 -0.38 1.02 -0.61
CA THR A 78 -0.05 -0.24 -1.25
C THR A 78 1.12 -0.06 -2.23
N VAL A 79 2.13 -0.91 -2.11
CA VAL A 79 3.26 -1.01 -3.04
C VAL A 79 3.16 -2.35 -3.74
N LEU A 80 2.95 -2.31 -5.05
CA LEU A 80 2.90 -3.48 -5.94
C LEU A 80 4.21 -3.58 -6.73
N VAL A 81 4.45 -4.74 -7.33
CA VAL A 81 5.58 -4.93 -8.26
C VAL A 81 5.53 -3.99 -9.46
N GLU A 82 4.32 -3.61 -9.91
CA GLU A 82 4.11 -2.63 -11.00
C GLU A 82 4.25 -1.18 -10.53
N GLY A 83 4.35 -0.92 -9.23
CA GLY A 83 4.51 0.41 -8.66
C GLY A 83 3.61 0.71 -7.47
N LYS A 84 3.56 1.98 -7.07
CA LYS A 84 2.82 2.44 -5.89
C LYS A 84 1.38 2.79 -6.26
N SER A 85 0.41 2.28 -5.50
CA SER A 85 -1.00 2.66 -5.70
C SER A 85 -1.21 4.14 -5.37
N PRO A 86 -1.93 4.92 -6.19
CA PRO A 86 -2.26 6.30 -5.86
C PRO A 86 -3.31 6.40 -4.74
N LYS A 87 -4.03 5.31 -4.44
CA LYS A 87 -5.06 5.28 -3.41
C LYS A 87 -4.42 5.07 -2.03
N LEU A 88 -4.64 6.03 -1.15
CA LEU A 88 -4.21 5.95 0.25
C LEU A 88 -5.35 5.42 1.12
N LYS A 89 -5.02 4.57 2.09
CA LYS A 89 -5.93 4.17 3.16
C LYS A 89 -5.60 4.99 4.40
N ARG A 90 -6.59 5.63 5.02
CA ARG A 90 -6.43 6.35 6.29
C ARG A 90 -6.98 5.53 7.46
N GLN A 91 -6.29 5.56 8.59
CA GLN A 91 -6.76 5.01 9.85
C GLN A 91 -6.08 5.68 11.06
N SER A 92 -6.78 5.74 12.19
CA SER A 92 -6.22 6.18 13.46
C SER A 92 -5.44 5.08 14.18
N ASP A 93 -5.86 3.82 14.00
CA ASP A 93 -5.25 2.67 14.67
C ASP A 93 -3.83 2.44 14.17
N ARG A 94 -2.95 2.01 15.07
CA ARG A 94 -1.53 1.74 14.78
C ARG A 94 -1.26 0.34 14.26
N CYS A 95 -2.30 -0.43 14.00
CA CYS A 95 -2.22 -1.78 13.45
C CYS A 95 -3.12 -1.89 12.22
N PHE A 96 -2.54 -2.33 11.11
CA PHE A 96 -3.25 -2.60 9.87
C PHE A 96 -3.30 -4.10 9.65
N ARG A 97 -4.52 -4.65 9.60
CA ARG A 97 -4.78 -6.08 9.40
C ARG A 97 -5.44 -6.32 8.05
N ILE A 98 -4.96 -7.33 7.33
CA ILE A 98 -5.54 -7.83 6.08
C ILE A 98 -5.54 -9.36 6.06
N GLN A 99 -6.48 -9.96 5.34
CA GLN A 99 -6.43 -11.38 5.02
C GLN A 99 -5.36 -11.59 3.93
N ALA A 100 -4.31 -12.32 4.25
CA ALA A 100 -3.18 -12.58 3.35
C ALA A 100 -3.27 -13.95 2.68
N ALA A 101 -4.02 -14.89 3.26
CA ALA A 101 -4.33 -16.16 2.62
C ALA A 101 -5.66 -16.70 3.14
N SER A 102 -6.36 -17.50 2.33
CA SER A 102 -7.54 -18.24 2.77
C SER A 102 -7.82 -19.38 1.80
N ASN A 103 -8.48 -20.41 2.31
CA ASN A 103 -9.02 -21.50 1.50
C ASN A 103 -10.09 -22.27 2.26
N GLU A 104 -10.74 -23.21 1.57
CA GLU A 104 -11.61 -24.23 2.13
C GLU A 104 -11.15 -25.61 1.62
N ASN A 105 -10.95 -26.57 2.53
CA ASN A 105 -10.46 -27.90 2.17
C ASN A 105 -10.84 -28.95 3.22
N GLN A 106 -10.50 -30.22 2.96
CA GLN A 106 -10.70 -31.31 3.92
C GLN A 106 -9.87 -31.04 5.18
N LYS A 107 -10.46 -31.26 6.37
CA LYS A 107 -9.82 -31.04 7.68
C LYS A 107 -8.49 -31.78 7.80
N SER A 108 -8.41 -32.97 7.22
CA SER A 108 -7.20 -33.80 7.17
C SER A 108 -6.02 -33.16 6.42
N GLN A 109 -6.28 -32.18 5.56
CA GLN A 109 -5.27 -31.48 4.76
C GLN A 109 -4.70 -30.24 5.47
N GLY A 110 -5.21 -29.87 6.66
CA GLY A 110 -4.75 -28.69 7.39
C GLY A 110 -4.88 -27.39 6.58
N LEU A 111 -3.93 -26.46 6.71
CA LEU A 111 -3.92 -25.18 5.99
C LEU A 111 -3.31 -25.34 4.59
N LEU A 112 -4.00 -26.09 3.73
CA LEU A 112 -3.48 -26.52 2.42
C LEU A 112 -3.01 -25.32 1.57
N ASN A 113 -1.75 -25.36 1.13
CA ASN A 113 -1.09 -24.32 0.31
C ASN A 113 -0.92 -22.94 0.97
N ARG A 114 -1.13 -22.80 2.29
CA ARG A 114 -0.95 -21.53 3.02
C ARG A 114 0.39 -20.87 2.72
N GLU A 115 1.50 -21.58 2.90
CA GLU A 115 2.85 -21.02 2.69
C GLU A 115 3.08 -20.56 1.25
N LEU A 116 2.53 -21.30 0.28
CA LEU A 116 2.65 -20.92 -1.13
C LEU A 116 1.88 -19.63 -1.44
N ILE A 117 0.66 -19.50 -0.92
CA ILE A 117 -0.16 -18.29 -1.10
C ILE A 117 0.54 -17.09 -0.43
N LEU A 118 1.06 -17.26 0.79
CA LEU A 118 1.79 -16.20 1.49
C LEU A 118 3.07 -15.79 0.74
N LEU A 119 3.82 -16.75 0.19
CA LEU A 119 5.02 -16.47 -0.60
C LEU A 119 4.71 -15.65 -1.85
N MET A 120 3.61 -15.96 -2.55
CA MET A 120 3.18 -15.17 -3.71
C MET A 120 2.89 -13.72 -3.32
N HIS A 121 2.16 -13.49 -2.22
CA HIS A 121 1.88 -12.14 -1.74
C HIS A 121 3.13 -11.40 -1.28
N LYS A 122 4.07 -12.08 -0.62
CA LYS A 122 5.33 -11.49 -0.16
C LYS A 122 6.15 -10.88 -1.30
N ILE A 123 6.05 -11.44 -2.49
CA ILE A 123 6.76 -10.94 -3.68
C ILE A 123 6.01 -9.78 -4.35
N GLN A 124 4.68 -9.80 -4.31
CA GLN A 124 3.85 -8.92 -5.15
C GLN A 124 3.28 -7.71 -4.41
N LEU A 125 3.17 -7.78 -3.08
CA LEU A 125 2.39 -6.86 -2.28
C LEU A 125 3.12 -6.43 -1.02
N GLY A 126 3.28 -5.13 -0.85
CA GLY A 126 3.77 -4.51 0.38
C GLY A 126 2.94 -3.31 0.80
N TYR A 127 3.12 -2.89 2.04
CA TYR A 127 2.56 -1.66 2.58
C TYR A 127 3.67 -0.81 3.18
N ARG A 128 3.51 0.50 3.05
CA ARG A 128 4.26 1.50 3.81
C ARG A 128 3.29 2.48 4.44
N VAL A 129 3.70 3.06 5.55
CA VAL A 129 2.87 3.95 6.36
C VAL A 129 3.57 5.29 6.56
N ARG A 130 2.79 6.38 6.65
CA ARG A 130 3.25 7.68 7.11
C ARG A 130 2.25 8.27 8.09
N ALA A 131 2.71 9.12 8.99
CA ALA A 131 1.86 9.88 9.88
C ALA A 131 1.25 11.08 9.15
N VAL A 132 0.00 11.40 9.48
CA VAL A 132 -0.65 12.67 9.10
C VAL A 132 -0.68 13.56 10.34
N LEU A 133 -0.22 14.80 10.15
CA LEU A 133 -0.02 15.80 11.18
C LEU A 133 -0.93 17.00 10.91
N ASP A 134 -0.99 17.92 11.87
CA ASP A 134 -1.67 19.20 11.70
C ASP A 134 -1.03 20.07 10.60
N ASN A 135 -1.77 21.08 10.13
CA ASN A 135 -1.31 22.09 9.17
C ASN A 135 -0.83 21.51 7.82
N ASN A 136 -1.55 20.50 7.30
CA ASN A 136 -1.25 19.83 6.02
C ASN A 136 0.18 19.26 5.97
N ARG A 137 0.65 18.70 7.09
CA ARG A 137 1.95 18.03 7.18
C ARG A 137 1.78 16.52 7.22
N VAL A 138 2.76 15.81 6.68
CA VAL A 138 2.87 14.35 6.74
C VAL A 138 4.31 13.96 7.03
N SER A 139 4.53 12.80 7.66
CA SER A 139 5.88 12.29 7.80
C SER A 139 6.43 11.77 6.46
N GLU A 140 7.74 11.50 6.42
CA GLU A 140 8.31 10.59 5.43
C GLU A 140 7.62 9.22 5.51
N TRP A 141 7.64 8.49 4.39
CA TRP A 141 7.15 7.13 4.35
C TRP A 141 8.10 6.19 5.10
N SER A 142 7.54 5.24 5.84
CA SER A 142 8.30 4.11 6.38
C SER A 142 8.93 3.27 5.26
N GLU A 143 9.79 2.34 5.67
CA GLU A 143 10.15 1.20 4.86
C GLU A 143 8.90 0.40 4.43
N VAL A 144 9.05 -0.35 3.33
CA VAL A 144 7.99 -1.21 2.80
C VAL A 144 8.01 -2.54 3.53
N MET A 145 6.90 -2.90 4.15
CA MET A 145 6.69 -4.21 4.74
C MET A 145 5.96 -5.11 3.75
N ALA A 146 6.58 -6.23 3.38
CA ALA A 146 5.97 -7.22 2.49
C ALA A 146 4.85 -8.00 3.19
N VAL A 147 3.70 -8.15 2.52
CA VAL A 147 2.55 -8.90 3.04
C VAL A 147 2.89 -10.39 3.05
N GLY A 148 2.57 -11.07 4.14
CA GLY A 148 2.89 -12.50 4.30
C GLY A 148 4.28 -12.76 4.89
N ALA A 149 5.11 -11.74 5.06
CA ALA A 149 6.32 -11.83 5.88
C ALA A 149 6.01 -11.55 7.36
N THR A 150 6.80 -12.14 8.26
CA THR A 150 6.90 -11.70 9.65
C THR A 150 8.14 -10.84 9.82
N HIS A 151 8.06 -9.84 10.68
CA HIS A 151 9.16 -8.94 10.99
C HIS A 151 9.11 -8.59 12.47
N VAL A 152 10.22 -8.81 13.16
CA VAL A 152 10.42 -8.33 14.53
C VAL A 152 11.35 -7.13 14.41
N ALA A 153 10.98 -6.01 15.03
CA ALA A 153 11.85 -4.85 15.06
C ALA A 153 13.17 -5.25 15.76
N GLU A 154 14.31 -4.97 15.12
CA GLU A 154 15.61 -5.18 15.76
C GLU A 154 15.68 -4.30 17.02
N SER A 155 15.69 -4.94 18.19
CA SER A 155 15.99 -4.23 19.42
C SER A 155 17.48 -3.91 19.40
N ASN A 156 17.87 -2.65 19.50
CA ASN A 156 19.27 -2.24 19.66
C ASN A 156 19.86 -2.82 20.96
N GLY A 157 20.27 -4.08 20.90
CA GLY A 157 21.05 -4.77 21.93
C GLY A 157 22.50 -4.33 21.79
N GLN A 158 22.84 -3.28 22.52
CA GLN A 158 24.21 -2.82 22.73
C GLN A 158 25.05 -3.97 23.30
N LEU A 159 25.82 -4.64 22.43
CA LEU A 159 26.84 -5.61 22.83
C LEU A 159 27.97 -4.85 23.53
N SER A 160 27.85 -4.68 24.84
CA SER A 160 29.02 -4.47 25.69
C SER A 160 29.78 -5.79 25.73
N HIS A 161 30.82 -5.90 24.90
CA HIS A 161 31.77 -7.01 24.95
C HIS A 161 32.47 -7.03 26.32
N ILE A 162 32.51 -8.24 26.91
CA ILE A 162 33.48 -8.66 27.94
C ILE A 162 34.85 -8.79 27.26
#